data_AF-A0A1Q3SXM4-F1
#
_entry.id   AF-A0A1Q3SXM4-F1
#
_cell.length_a   1.000
_cell.length_b   1.000
_cell.length_c   1.000
_cell.angle_alpha   90.00
_cell.angle_beta   90.00
_cell.angle_gamma   90.00
#
_symmetry.space_group_name_H-M   'P 1'
#
loop_
_entity.id
_entity.type
_entity.pdbx_description
1 polymer ?
#
loop_
_entity_poly.entity_id
_entity_poly.type
_entity_poly.pdbx_seq_one_letter_code
_entity_poly.pdbx_strand_id
1 'polypeptide(L)' 'MFVQHHATQLNLVGYVRNDHTNRRRLEVVAEGSKENLEELLRKLQIGPGGARVEDVQVSWGHSQDGFNSFRVTA' A
#
# COMPACT_ATOMS: atom_id res chain seq x y z
N MET A 1 -8.70 3.12 -7.90
CA MET A 1 -7.37 2.91 -7.30
C MET A 1 -7.38 3.42 -5.85
N PHE A 2 -7.73 2.57 -4.88
CA PHE A 2 -7.87 2.99 -3.47
C PHE A 2 -6.51 3.22 -2.80
N VAL A 3 -5.61 2.23 -2.89
CA VAL A 3 -4.28 2.28 -2.26
C VAL A 3 -3.44 3.43 -2.80
N GLN A 4 -3.33 3.56 -4.12
CA GLN A 4 -2.56 4.64 -4.74
C GLN A 4 -3.09 6.02 -4.33
N HIS A 5 -4.42 6.21 -4.33
CA HIS A 5 -5.00 7.50 -3.97
C HIS A 5 -4.61 7.93 -2.55
N HIS A 6 -4.78 7.05 -1.57
CA HIS A 6 -4.39 7.36 -0.19
C HIS A 6 -2.88 7.50 -0.02
N ALA A 7 -2.08 6.67 -0.68
CA ALA A 7 -0.62 6.78 -0.61
C ALA A 7 -0.11 8.11 -1.18
N THR A 8 -0.66 8.56 -2.31
CA THR A 8 -0.31 9.87 -2.90
C THR A 8 -0.75 11.03 -2.00
N GLN A 9 -1.94 10.97 -1.39
CA GLN A 9 -2.39 11.99 -0.43
C GLN A 9 -1.48 12.10 0.81
N LEU A 10 -0.87 10.98 1.20
CA LEU A 10 0.06 10.89 2.33
C LEU A 10 1.52 11.14 1.93
N ASN A 11 1.78 11.63 0.71
CA ASN A 11 3.14 11.84 0.18
C ASN A 11 4.05 10.59 0.28
N LEU A 12 3.47 9.41 0.13
CA LEU A 12 4.20 8.14 0.11
C LEU A 12 4.60 7.79 -1.33
N VAL A 13 5.73 7.11 -1.47
CA VAL A 13 6.21 6.53 -2.73
C VAL A 13 6.24 5.00 -2.64
N GLY A 14 6.25 4.31 -3.78
CA GLY A 14 6.25 2.85 -3.81
C GLY A 14 5.30 2.26 -4.85
N TYR A 15 4.75 1.08 -4.57
CA TYR A 15 3.80 0.43 -5.47
C TYR A 15 2.74 -0.41 -4.76
N VAL A 16 1.67 -0.69 -5.51
CA VAL A 16 0.71 -1.74 -5.19
C VAL A 16 0.55 -2.66 -6.40
N ARG A 17 0.57 -3.98 -6.17
CA ARG A 17 0.29 -4.99 -7.19
C ARG A 17 -0.61 -6.10 -6.70
N ASN A 18 -1.27 -6.76 -7.65
CA ASN A 18 -1.92 -8.04 -7.38
C ASN A 18 -0.87 -9.15 -7.32
N ASP A 19 -1.10 -10.15 -6.46
CA ASP A 19 -0.39 -11.42 -6.55
C ASP A 19 -0.89 -12.17 -7.80
N HIS A 20 0.01 -12.47 -8.73
CA HIS A 20 -0.33 -13.15 -9.99
C HIS A 20 -0.86 -14.58 -9.76
N THR A 21 -0.50 -15.20 -8.64
CA THR A 21 -0.89 -16.55 -8.24
C THR A 21 -2.23 -16.55 -7.52
N ASN A 22 -2.47 -15.52 -6.69
CA ASN A 22 -3.71 -15.36 -5.94
C ASN A 22 -4.25 -13.93 -6.07
N ARG A 23 -5.19 -13.74 -7.01
CA ARG A 23 -5.84 -12.44 -7.27
C ARG A 23 -6.57 -11.81 -6.08
N ARG A 24 -6.74 -12.53 -4.96
CA ARG A 24 -7.33 -12.01 -3.71
C ARG A 24 -6.29 -11.37 -2.79
N ARG A 25 -5.00 -11.51 -3.09
CA ARG A 25 -3.90 -10.93 -2.31
C ARG A 25 -3.29 -9.76 -3.06
N LEU A 26 -3.05 -8.69 -2.31
CA LEU A 26 -2.32 -7.51 -2.76
C LEU A 26 -0.98 -7.44 -2.05
N GLU A 27 0.04 -7.00 -2.76
CA GLU A 27 1.32 -6.60 -2.19
C GLU A 27 1.44 -5.08 -2.29
N VAL A 28 1.74 -4.44 -1.17
CA VAL A 28 1.94 -2.99 -1.07
C VAL A 28 3.34 -2.74 -0.53
N VAL A 29 4.13 -1.99 -1.27
CA VAL A 29 5.39 -1.40 -0.81
C VAL A 29 5.20 0.10 -0.75
N ALA A 30 5.44 0.68 0.42
CA ALA A 30 5.28 2.11 0.65
C ALA A 30 6.46 2.63 1.47
N GLU A 31 6.95 3.81 1.11
CA GLU A 31 8.04 4.50 1.78
C GLU A 31 7.69 5.95 2.05
N GLY A 32 8.13 6.45 3.20
CA GLY A 32 7.87 7.80 3.68
C GLY A 32 7.99 7.87 5.20
N SER A 33 7.39 8.89 5.81
CA SER A 33 7.39 9.01 7.27
C SER A 33 6.58 7.88 7.91
N LYS A 34 6.99 7.47 9.11
CA LYS A 34 6.33 6.40 9.85
C LYS A 34 4.86 6.71 10.11
N GLU A 35 4.54 7.97 10.43
CA GLU A 35 3.18 8.43 10.69
C GLU A 35 2.28 8.25 9.45
N ASN A 36 2.82 8.57 8.26
CA ASN A 36 2.08 8.42 7.00
C ASN A 36 1.91 6.95 6.63
N LEU A 37 2.92 6.10 6.89
CA LEU A 37 2.83 4.66 6.66
C LEU A 37 1.78 4.01 7.59
N GLU A 38 1.75 4.40 8.86
CA GLU A 38 0.73 3.95 9.80
C GLU A 38 -0.67 4.40 9.39
N GLU A 39 -0.84 5.62 8.88
CA GLU A 39 -2.14 6.09 8.38
C GLU A 39 -2.58 5.33 7.13
N LEU A 40 -1.66 5.07 6.19
CA LEU A 40 -1.96 4.21 5.04
C LEU A 40 -2.41 2.82 5.49
N LEU A 41 -1.72 2.22 6.46
CA LEU A 41 -2.06 0.92 7.03
C LEU A 41 -3.49 0.88 7.59
N ARG A 42 -3.91 1.93 8.33
CA ARG A 42 -5.29 2.03 8.82
C ARG A 42 -6.31 2.04 7.68
N LYS A 43 -6.03 2.77 6.58
CA LYS A 43 -6.89 2.75 5.38
C LYS A 43 -6.94 1.37 4.75
N LEU A 44 -5.82 0.66 4.68
CA LEU A 44 -5.75 -0.69 4.10
C LEU A 44 -6.54 -1.73 4.91
N GLN A 45 -6.55 -1.62 6.23
CA GLN A 45 -7.36 -2.49 7.10
C GLN A 45 -8.87 -2.29 6.90
N ILE A 46 -9.30 -1.07 6.55
CA ILE A 46 -10.71 -0.78 6.24
C ILE A 46 -11.03 -1.23 4.80
N GLY A 47 -10.13 -0.95 3.87
CA GLY A 47 -10.32 -1.19 2.44
C GLY A 47 -11.31 -0.21 1.78
N PRO A 48 -11.46 -0.27 0.45
CA PRO A 48 -12.50 0.49 -0.26
C PRO A 48 -13.91 -0.01 0.12
N GLY A 49 -14.91 0.85 -0.03
CA GLY A 49 -16.31 0.50 0.23
C GLY A 49 -16.72 -0.78 -0.52
N GLY A 50 -17.13 -1.81 0.23
CA GLY A 50 -17.53 -3.12 -0.30
C GLY A 50 -16.41 -4.19 -0.35
N ALA A 51 -15.16 -3.84 -0.03
CA ALA A 51 -14.11 -4.83 0.16
C ALA A 51 -14.18 -5.44 1.57
N ARG A 52 -13.90 -6.74 1.66
CA ARG A 52 -13.68 -7.44 2.93
C ARG A 52 -12.19 -7.74 3.05
N VAL A 53 -11.52 -7.03 3.94
CA VAL A 53 -10.10 -7.25 4.26
C VAL A 53 -10.04 -8.31 5.35
N GLU A 54 -9.48 -9.47 5.03
CA GLU A 54 -9.39 -10.59 5.99
C GLU A 54 -8.19 -10.45 6.92
N ASP A 55 -7.03 -10.08 6.37
CA ASP A 55 -5.78 -9.93 7.10
C ASP A 55 -4.89 -8.89 6.40
N VAL A 56 -4.07 -8.18 7.18
CA VAL A 56 -3.04 -7.27 6.68
C VAL A 56 -1.75 -7.55 7.41
N GLN A 57 -0.80 -8.15 6.70
CA GLN A 57 0.53 -8.46 7.22
C GLN A 57 1.49 -7.33 6.90
N VAL A 58 2.19 -6.84 7.93
CA VAL A 58 3.11 -5.70 7.84
C VAL A 58 4.50 -6.13 8.22
N SER A 59 5.47 -5.75 7.39
CA SER A 59 6.89 -5.83 7.69
C SER A 59 7.50 -4.45 7.52
N TRP A 60 8.19 -3.97 8.56
CA TRP A 60 8.92 -2.71 8.52
C TRP A 60 10.36 -2.94 8.07
N GLY A 61 10.92 -2.02 7.30
CA GLY A 61 12.29 -2.09 6.79
C GLY A 61 12.84 -0.72 6.47
N HIS A 62 14.06 -0.69 5.94
CA HIS A 62 14.67 0.54 5.43
C HIS A 62 14.08 0.93 4.08
N SER A 63 14.08 2.24 3.78
CA SER A 63 13.71 2.74 2.46
C SER A 63 14.63 2.14 1.40
N GLN A 64 14.05 1.67 0.31
CA GLN A 64 14.75 1.22 -0.88
C GLN A 64 14.83 2.40 -1.84
N ASP A 65 16.05 2.87 -2.12
CA ASP A 65 16.25 3.89 -3.14
C ASP A 65 15.65 3.42 -4.47
N GLY A 66 14.82 4.25 -5.10
CA GLY A 66 14.27 3.95 -6.44
C GLY A 66 12.83 4.37 -6.69
N PHE A 67 12.06 4.73 -5.67
CA PHE A 67 10.69 5.21 -5.86
C PHE A 67 10.62 6.75 -5.85
N ASN A 68 10.04 7.31 -6.90
CA ASN A 68 9.76 8.76 -7.02
C ASN A 68 8.26 9.08 -7.07
N SER A 69 7.42 8.06 -7.09
CA SER A 69 5.96 8.16 -7.09
C SER A 69 5.35 6.86 -6.61
N PHE A 70 4.06 6.89 -6.27
CA PHE A 70 3.30 5.70 -5.96
C PHE A 70 2.61 5.16 -7.22
N ARG A 71 2.89 3.91 -7.60
CA ARG A 71 2.42 3.33 -8.87
C ARG A 71 1.56 2.08 -8.64
N VAL A 72 0.63 1.83 -9.55
CA VAL A 72 -0.05 0.52 -9.63
C VAL A 72 0.68 -0.32 -10.65
N THR A 73 1.22 -1.46 -10.23
CA THR A 73 1.86 -2.44 -11.11
C THR A 73 0.96 -3.65 -11.24
N ALA A 74 0.88 -4.21 -12.45
CA ALA A 74 -0.05 -5.29 -12.80
C ALA A 74 0.61 -6.65 -12.78
#